data_AF-A0A815T4C7-F1
#
_entry.id   AF-A0A815T4C7-F1
#
_cell.length_a   1.000
_cell.length_b   1.000
_cell.length_c   1.000
_cell.angle_alpha   90.00
_cell.angle_beta   90.00
_cell.angle_gamma   90.00
#
_symmetry.space_group_name_H-M   'P 1'
#
loop_
_entity.id
_entity.type
_entity.pdbx_description
1 polymer ?
#
loop_
_entity_poly.entity_id
_entity_poly.type
_entity_poly.pdbx_seq_one_letter_code
_entity_poly.pdbx_strand_id
1 'polypeptide(L)'
;MTSQQSKPSPFLNANGWSRFFHSWIPQLLDKSHKQKTLNLDDLYDLLPQYKSVVLTEKLKNNWIDDINSHPNKPSLVRATVRTTGWKPFLIGCLLLPERITSIIQPLLIIFLMDFFEPCSTMSIKFAWFLAILCVLTTLFSSFFHHRFYYSIQVYGMQMRVAYHGLIYQKILSLSSHSLNKFSSGEITNLFSNDADQIDRAINNINHLWLAPIDIIAMIICFWYFIKYVTFVAIGYTLVLVLVISLVGRILVRFRTKILEQTDQRVKIMSEIIKSMRIVKMYCWESAFEKKISLVRKHEIIRYGLTVILDSIHLLFSHSYVCITFMIMYGTMWSLGIHFDTRFFTIASCMLMHLANALLSIGYAIRHLANYLPAAKRIQVFLLFEESQRDSRLESTSNESSSNIHLSTYKTDAPPKLTKNICKVECNVKHAQWEQNAVFSLKNIIFHAHPGDLICIIGPVGSGKSSLLQTLTGEIAFFDGKVRLRGSFCYVPQEPWIFSSTVKKNIIFGKNYDGHLFRQVIRAAALEA
;
A
#
# COMPACT_ATOMS: atom_id res chain seq x y z
N MET A 1 -6.04 -9.79 27.19
CA MET A 1 -5.92 -8.38 26.79
C MET A 1 -6.77 -7.62 27.77
N THR A 2 -6.23 -6.61 28.45
CA THR A 2 -7.05 -5.65 29.18
C THR A 2 -8.06 -5.10 28.18
N SER A 3 -9.34 -5.19 28.48
CA SER A 3 -10.40 -4.62 27.65
C SER A 3 -10.16 -3.11 27.61
N GLN A 4 -9.48 -2.63 26.55
CA GLN A 4 -9.47 -1.21 26.24
C GLN A 4 -10.92 -0.77 26.18
N GLN A 5 -11.31 0.15 27.06
CA GLN A 5 -12.65 0.73 27.00
C GLN A 5 -12.76 1.41 25.64
N SER A 6 -13.62 0.87 24.78
CA SER A 6 -13.84 1.37 23.42
C SER A 6 -14.28 2.82 23.48
N LYS A 7 -13.46 3.74 22.96
CA LYS A 7 -13.78 5.17 22.86
C LYS A 7 -14.29 5.42 21.45
N PRO A 8 -15.62 5.49 21.23
CA PRO A 8 -16.15 5.68 19.89
C PRO A 8 -15.68 7.01 19.30
N SER A 9 -15.47 7.04 17.98
CA SER A 9 -15.06 8.25 17.29
C SER A 9 -16.07 9.39 17.50
N PRO A 10 -15.62 10.59 17.92
CA PRO A 10 -16.48 11.76 18.07
C PRO A 10 -17.11 12.18 16.74
N PHE A 11 -16.59 11.70 15.60
CA PHE A 11 -17.19 11.88 14.29
C PHE A 11 -18.63 11.32 14.18
N LEU A 12 -18.93 10.24 14.90
CA LEU A 12 -20.27 9.63 14.90
C LEU A 12 -21.31 10.58 15.50
N ASN A 13 -20.97 11.23 16.61
CA ASN A 13 -21.87 12.12 17.35
C ASN A 13 -21.79 13.59 16.87
N ALA A 14 -20.85 13.90 15.98
CA ALA A 14 -20.69 15.25 15.43
C ALA A 14 -21.87 15.65 14.54
N ASN A 15 -22.41 16.85 14.77
CA ASN A 15 -23.37 17.50 13.88
C ASN A 15 -22.77 17.72 12.48
N GLY A 16 -23.63 17.91 11.46
CA GLY A 16 -23.19 18.15 10.07
C GLY A 16 -22.12 19.24 9.95
N TRP A 17 -22.30 20.37 10.65
CA TRP A 17 -21.32 21.46 10.74
C TRP A 17 -19.99 21.04 11.37
N SER A 18 -20.03 20.25 12.44
CA SER A 18 -18.82 19.75 13.11
C SER A 18 -18.05 18.74 12.25
N ARG A 19 -18.76 17.89 11.51
CA ARG A 19 -18.16 16.99 10.51
C ARG A 19 -17.53 17.77 9.36
N PHE A 20 -18.16 18.87 8.95
CA PHE A 20 -17.74 19.70 7.83
C PHE A 20 -16.48 20.53 8.13
N PHE A 21 -16.40 21.13 9.33
CA PHE A 21 -15.25 21.92 9.78
C PHE A 21 -14.20 21.12 10.56
N HIS A 22 -14.37 19.80 10.68
CA HIS A 22 -13.50 18.93 11.49
C HIS A 22 -13.35 19.41 12.94
N SER A 23 -14.37 20.05 13.51
CA SER A 23 -14.32 20.67 14.84
C SER A 23 -14.19 19.67 16.00
N TRP A 24 -14.22 18.37 15.72
CA TRP A 24 -13.97 17.29 16.67
C TRP A 24 -12.47 17.00 16.87
N ILE A 25 -11.60 17.40 15.93
CA ILE A 25 -10.14 17.20 16.02
C ILE A 25 -9.48 18.06 17.11
N PRO A 26 -9.82 19.35 17.29
CA PRO A 26 -9.21 20.20 18.31
C PRO A 26 -9.25 19.63 19.72
N GLN A 27 -10.26 18.83 20.07
CA GLN A 27 -10.32 18.17 21.39
C GLN A 27 -9.16 17.21 21.63
N LEU A 28 -8.74 16.47 20.60
CA LEU A 28 -7.57 15.58 20.67
C LEU A 28 -6.26 16.39 20.69
N LEU A 29 -6.20 17.49 19.94
CA LEU A 29 -5.03 18.38 19.91
C LEU A 29 -4.82 19.08 21.25
N ASP A 30 -5.88 19.59 21.87
CA ASP A 30 -5.84 20.21 23.21
C ASP A 30 -5.43 19.18 24.28
N LYS A 31 -5.94 17.94 24.17
CA LYS A 31 -5.51 16.84 25.03
C LYS A 31 -4.02 16.54 24.89
N SER A 32 -3.52 16.47 23.65
CA SER A 32 -2.10 16.30 23.35
C SER A 32 -1.25 17.43 23.94
N HIS A 33 -1.71 18.67 23.78
CA HIS A 33 -1.02 19.85 24.32
C HIS A 33 -0.93 19.81 25.84
N LYS A 34 -2.03 19.45 26.53
CA LYS A 34 -2.07 19.33 28.00
C LYS A 34 -1.25 18.17 28.54
N GLN A 35 -1.28 17.01 27.88
CA GLN A 35 -0.62 15.79 28.35
C GLN A 35 0.83 15.64 27.86
N LYS A 36 1.29 16.49 26.93
CA LYS A 36 2.61 16.47 26.25
C LYS A 36 2.91 15.21 25.41
N THR A 37 2.34 14.06 25.78
CA THR A 37 2.46 12.78 25.07
C THR A 37 1.09 12.12 25.00
N LEU A 38 0.69 11.67 23.80
CA LEU A 38 -0.50 10.86 23.61
C LEU A 38 -0.17 9.39 23.81
N ASN A 39 -0.99 8.69 24.60
CA ASN A 39 -0.93 7.23 24.71
C ASN A 39 -1.92 6.58 23.73
N LEU A 40 -1.73 5.28 23.46
CA LEU A 40 -2.64 4.52 22.59
C LEU A 40 -4.08 4.53 23.12
N ASP A 41 -4.28 4.59 24.44
CA ASP A 41 -5.60 4.65 25.06
C ASP A 41 -6.31 6.00 24.87
N ASP A 42 -5.61 7.03 24.40
CA ASP A 42 -6.19 8.34 24.10
C ASP A 42 -6.78 8.43 22.69
N LEU A 43 -6.45 7.48 21.83
CA LEU A 43 -6.94 7.43 20.46
C LEU A 43 -8.38 6.90 20.42
N TYR A 44 -9.13 7.40 19.44
CA TYR A 44 -10.49 6.96 19.19
C TYR A 44 -10.54 5.70 18.33
N ASP A 45 -11.57 4.89 18.55
CA ASP A 45 -11.86 3.74 17.71
C ASP A 45 -12.24 4.16 16.28
N LEU A 46 -11.90 3.29 15.34
CA LEU A 46 -12.24 3.45 13.93
C LEU A 46 -13.76 3.43 13.72
N LEU A 47 -14.21 4.22 12.74
CA LEU A 47 -15.58 4.14 12.23
C LEU A 47 -15.91 2.70 11.78
N PRO A 48 -17.11 2.16 12.06
CA PRO A 48 -17.46 0.78 11.68
C PRO A 48 -17.26 0.49 10.18
N GLN A 49 -17.52 1.50 9.34
CA GLN A 49 -17.33 1.43 7.88
C GLN A 49 -15.86 1.34 7.45
N TYR A 50 -14.93 1.75 8.31
CA TYR A 50 -13.48 1.77 8.03
C TYR A 50 -12.76 0.55 8.61
N LYS A 51 -13.50 -0.38 9.25
CA LYS A 51 -12.92 -1.63 9.74
C LYS A 51 -12.47 -2.50 8.57
N SER A 52 -11.33 -3.17 8.75
CA SER A 52 -10.72 -4.03 7.73
C SER A 52 -11.67 -5.11 7.23
N VAL A 53 -12.42 -5.75 8.13
CA VAL A 53 -13.37 -6.84 7.78
C VAL A 53 -14.35 -6.40 6.69
N VAL A 54 -15.03 -5.27 6.89
CA VAL A 54 -16.05 -4.76 5.95
C VAL A 54 -15.42 -4.37 4.60
N LEU A 55 -14.27 -3.68 4.64
CA LEU A 55 -13.58 -3.21 3.44
C LEU A 55 -13.02 -4.37 2.61
N THR A 56 -12.43 -5.36 3.28
CA THR A 56 -11.86 -6.56 2.64
C THR A 56 -12.96 -7.45 2.06
N GLU A 57 -14.06 -7.69 2.77
CA GLU A 57 -15.19 -8.47 2.25
C GLU A 57 -15.78 -7.83 0.98
N LYS A 58 -15.95 -6.51 0.98
CA LYS A 58 -16.47 -5.80 -0.19
C LYS A 58 -15.58 -5.98 -1.43
N LEU A 59 -14.26 -5.87 -1.28
CA LEU A 59 -13.33 -6.08 -2.39
C LEU A 59 -13.25 -7.56 -2.80
N LYS A 60 -13.27 -8.47 -1.83
CA LYS A 60 -13.23 -9.92 -2.04
C LYS A 60 -14.42 -10.41 -2.84
N ASN A 61 -15.63 -9.97 -2.51
CA ASN A 61 -16.85 -10.36 -3.24
C ASN A 61 -16.76 -9.91 -4.72
N ASN A 62 -16.38 -8.66 -4.97
CA ASN A 62 -16.19 -8.15 -6.34
C ASN A 62 -15.05 -8.85 -7.09
N TRP A 63 -14.02 -9.33 -6.38
CA TRP A 63 -12.93 -10.12 -6.96
C TRP A 63 -13.39 -11.52 -7.38
N ILE A 64 -14.14 -12.20 -6.51
CA ILE A 64 -14.75 -13.51 -6.81
C ILE A 64 -15.73 -13.38 -7.98
N ASP A 65 -16.58 -12.36 -7.98
CA ASP A 65 -17.51 -12.08 -9.08
C ASP A 65 -16.79 -11.84 -10.41
N ASP A 66 -15.61 -11.19 -10.40
CA ASP A 66 -14.82 -11.00 -11.62
C ASP A 66 -14.17 -12.30 -12.12
N ILE A 67 -13.68 -13.15 -11.22
CA ILE A 67 -13.19 -14.49 -11.57
C ILE A 67 -14.30 -15.32 -12.21
N ASN A 68 -15.50 -15.32 -11.62
CA ASN A 68 -16.65 -16.07 -12.13
C ASN A 68 -17.15 -15.52 -13.48
N SER A 69 -17.17 -14.20 -13.64
CA SER A 69 -17.63 -13.55 -14.88
C SER A 69 -16.62 -13.66 -16.02
N HIS A 70 -15.32 -13.69 -15.73
CA HIS A 70 -14.24 -13.66 -16.73
C HIS A 70 -13.15 -14.70 -16.43
N PRO A 71 -13.45 -16.01 -16.52
CA PRO A 71 -12.53 -17.07 -16.09
C PRO A 71 -11.21 -17.07 -16.86
N ASN A 72 -11.22 -16.71 -18.14
CA ASN A 72 -10.02 -16.73 -18.98
C ASN A 72 -9.07 -15.54 -18.72
N LYS A 73 -9.58 -14.42 -18.17
CA LYS A 73 -8.82 -13.17 -17.96
C LYS A 73 -9.37 -12.40 -16.75
N PRO A 74 -9.24 -12.92 -15.52
CA PRO A 74 -9.59 -12.18 -14.31
C PRO A 74 -8.71 -10.94 -14.18
N SER A 75 -9.24 -9.84 -13.67
CA SER A 75 -8.51 -8.58 -13.50
C SER A 75 -8.81 -7.91 -12.17
N LEU A 76 -7.79 -7.81 -11.33
CA LEU A 76 -7.93 -7.15 -10.03
C LEU A 76 -8.28 -5.66 -10.20
N VAL A 77 -7.76 -5.02 -11.24
CA VAL A 77 -8.09 -3.62 -11.56
C VAL A 77 -9.59 -3.46 -11.82
N ARG A 78 -10.23 -4.42 -12.51
CA ARG A 78 -11.67 -4.37 -12.78
C ARG A 78 -12.48 -4.56 -11.50
N ALA A 79 -12.12 -5.53 -10.66
CA ALA A 79 -12.74 -5.72 -9.35
C ALA A 79 -12.61 -4.49 -8.46
N THR A 80 -11.45 -3.82 -8.50
CA THR A 80 -11.20 -2.57 -7.80
C THR A 80 -12.07 -1.44 -8.33
N VAL A 81 -12.19 -1.27 -9.65
CA VAL A 81 -13.07 -0.26 -10.26
C VAL A 81 -14.54 -0.52 -9.92
N ARG A 82 -14.99 -1.77 -9.85
CA ARG A 82 -16.35 -2.12 -9.38
C ARG A 82 -16.55 -1.80 -7.91
N THR A 83 -15.56 -2.08 -7.08
CA THR A 83 -15.59 -1.78 -5.64
C THR A 83 -15.64 -0.28 -5.39
N THR A 84 -14.90 0.49 -6.20
CA THR A 84 -14.82 1.93 -6.06
C THR A 84 -16.01 2.66 -6.68
N GLY A 85 -16.52 2.15 -7.80
CA GLY A 85 -17.59 2.75 -8.58
C GLY A 85 -17.31 4.20 -8.94
N TRP A 86 -18.34 5.03 -8.94
CA TRP A 86 -18.27 6.45 -9.26
C TRP A 86 -17.77 7.34 -8.12
N LYS A 87 -17.46 6.79 -6.94
CA LYS A 87 -17.13 7.59 -5.75
C LYS A 87 -15.89 8.50 -5.93
N PRO A 88 -14.74 8.03 -6.46
CA PRO A 88 -13.59 8.91 -6.68
C PRO A 88 -13.89 10.07 -7.62
N PHE A 89 -14.71 9.80 -8.65
CA PHE A 89 -15.14 10.81 -9.62
C PHE A 89 -16.07 11.84 -8.97
N LEU A 90 -17.09 11.40 -8.20
CA LEU A 90 -17.98 12.28 -7.45
C LEU A 90 -17.23 13.15 -6.44
N ILE A 91 -16.22 12.58 -5.77
CA ILE A 91 -15.31 13.36 -4.90
C ILE A 91 -14.54 14.37 -5.75
N GLY A 92 -14.03 13.97 -6.92
CA GLY A 92 -13.34 14.86 -7.87
C GLY A 92 -14.18 16.05 -8.35
N CYS A 93 -15.50 15.89 -8.50
CA CYS A 93 -16.40 17.00 -8.82
C CYS A 93 -16.37 18.12 -7.76
N LEU A 94 -16.02 17.83 -6.50
CA LEU A 94 -15.86 18.85 -5.46
C LEU A 94 -14.68 19.80 -5.76
N LEU A 95 -13.75 19.45 -6.65
CA LEU A 95 -12.64 20.30 -7.04
C LEU A 95 -13.00 21.31 -8.15
N LEU A 96 -14.12 21.10 -8.86
CA LEU A 96 -14.53 22.00 -9.96
C LEU A 96 -14.72 23.46 -9.53
N PRO A 97 -15.36 23.76 -8.37
CA PRO A 97 -15.50 25.15 -7.91
C PRO A 97 -14.15 25.82 -7.64
N GLU A 98 -13.16 25.08 -7.11
CA GLU A 98 -11.78 25.57 -6.94
C GLU A 98 -11.17 25.95 -8.30
N ARG A 99 -11.35 25.10 -9.32
CA ARG A 99 -10.81 25.36 -10.68
C ARG A 99 -11.43 26.59 -11.32
N ILE A 100 -12.75 26.71 -11.27
CA ILE A 100 -13.47 27.89 -11.78
C ILE A 100 -12.97 29.14 -11.07
N THR A 101 -12.83 29.07 -9.74
CA THR A 101 -12.39 30.20 -8.93
C THR A 101 -10.94 30.60 -9.25
N SER A 102 -10.06 29.64 -9.50
CA SER A 102 -8.66 29.90 -9.87
C SER A 102 -8.51 30.65 -11.20
N ILE A 103 -9.48 30.50 -12.11
CA ILE A 103 -9.53 31.26 -13.38
C ILE A 103 -10.12 32.65 -13.14
N ILE A 104 -11.17 32.76 -12.34
CA ILE A 104 -11.88 34.02 -12.06
C ILE A 104 -11.00 34.96 -11.22
N GLN A 105 -10.19 34.45 -10.30
CA GLN A 105 -9.45 35.27 -9.34
C GLN A 105 -8.47 36.25 -10.03
N PRO A 106 -7.61 35.83 -10.98
CA PRO A 106 -6.80 36.77 -11.76
C PRO A 106 -7.64 37.84 -12.47
N LEU A 107 -8.83 37.48 -12.97
CA LEU A 107 -9.73 38.41 -13.64
C LEU A 107 -10.27 39.50 -12.70
N LEU A 108 -10.66 39.10 -11.48
CA LEU A 108 -11.10 40.05 -10.45
C LEU A 108 -9.99 41.01 -10.03
N ILE A 109 -8.75 40.52 -9.96
CA ILE A 109 -7.59 41.36 -9.63
C ILE A 109 -7.34 42.40 -10.72
N ILE A 110 -7.52 42.07 -12.01
CA ILE A 110 -7.42 43.05 -13.11
C ILE A 110 -8.46 44.15 -12.93
N PHE A 111 -9.74 43.78 -12.76
CA PHE A 111 -10.79 44.79 -12.60
C PHE A 111 -10.57 45.67 -11.36
N LEU A 112 -9.93 45.13 -10.33
CA LEU A 112 -9.50 45.92 -9.17
C LEU A 112 -8.30 46.82 -9.51
N MET A 113 -7.38 46.41 -10.38
CA MET A 113 -6.28 47.24 -10.86
C MET A 113 -6.77 48.43 -11.67
N ASP A 114 -7.85 48.29 -12.46
CA ASP A 114 -8.47 49.38 -13.23
C ASP A 114 -8.87 50.57 -12.35
N PHE A 115 -9.20 50.34 -11.07
CA PHE A 115 -9.49 51.42 -10.11
C PHE A 115 -8.27 52.29 -9.82
N PHE A 116 -7.06 51.73 -9.84
CA PHE A 116 -5.82 52.44 -9.51
C PHE A 116 -5.22 53.21 -10.69
N GLU A 117 -5.82 53.12 -11.88
CA GLU A 117 -5.36 53.92 -13.01
C GLU A 117 -5.78 55.40 -12.91
N PRO A 118 -4.93 56.33 -13.38
CA PRO A 118 -5.11 57.77 -13.19
C PRO A 118 -6.39 58.35 -13.84
N CYS A 119 -7.06 57.60 -14.73
CA CYS A 119 -8.29 58.01 -15.42
C CYS A 119 -9.51 57.13 -15.08
N SER A 120 -9.50 56.44 -13.93
CA SER A 120 -10.56 55.49 -13.59
C SER A 120 -11.91 56.18 -13.29
N THR A 121 -12.98 55.70 -13.92
CA THR A 121 -14.38 56.13 -13.67
C THR A 121 -15.07 55.26 -12.62
N MET A 122 -14.34 54.32 -12.02
CA MET A 122 -14.86 53.30 -11.12
C MET A 122 -15.20 53.88 -9.74
N SER A 123 -16.40 53.60 -9.26
CA SER A 123 -16.81 54.01 -7.90
C SER A 123 -16.02 53.26 -6.83
N ILE A 124 -15.63 53.96 -5.76
CA ILE A 124 -14.98 53.38 -4.57
C ILE A 124 -15.81 52.21 -3.98
N LYS A 125 -17.14 52.30 -4.02
CA LYS A 125 -18.03 51.22 -3.54
C LYS A 125 -17.87 49.94 -4.36
N PHE A 126 -17.68 50.08 -5.67
CA PHE A 126 -17.47 48.95 -6.58
C PHE A 126 -16.08 48.33 -6.39
N ALA A 127 -15.05 49.13 -6.14
CA ALA A 127 -13.71 48.63 -5.81
C ALA A 127 -13.70 47.81 -4.50
N TRP A 128 -14.37 48.29 -3.44
CA TRP A 128 -14.56 47.51 -2.20
C TRP A 128 -15.32 46.21 -2.42
N PHE A 129 -16.36 46.23 -3.28
CA PHE A 129 -17.09 45.03 -3.65
C PHE A 129 -16.19 43.99 -4.34
N LEU A 130 -15.36 44.40 -5.31
CA LEU A 130 -14.39 43.53 -5.97
C LEU A 130 -13.35 42.97 -4.99
N ALA A 131 -12.83 43.80 -4.08
CA ALA A 131 -11.86 43.37 -3.07
C ALA A 131 -12.46 42.31 -2.12
N ILE A 132 -13.67 42.53 -1.62
CA ILE A 132 -14.39 41.55 -0.79
C ILE A 132 -14.65 40.28 -1.57
N LEU A 133 -15.03 40.39 -2.85
CA LEU A 133 -15.26 39.23 -3.72
C LEU A 133 -13.99 38.40 -3.92
N CYS A 134 -12.81 39.02 -4.08
CA CYS A 134 -11.52 38.31 -4.11
C CYS A 134 -11.24 37.51 -2.82
N VAL A 135 -11.57 38.07 -1.66
CA VAL A 135 -11.41 37.37 -0.37
C VAL A 135 -12.41 36.22 -0.26
N LEU A 136 -13.67 36.44 -0.63
CA LEU A 136 -14.69 35.39 -0.58
C LEU A 136 -14.39 34.24 -1.54
N THR A 137 -13.91 34.53 -2.75
CA THR A 137 -13.53 33.50 -3.71
C THR A 137 -12.34 32.67 -3.23
N THR A 138 -11.32 33.28 -2.63
CA THR A 138 -10.19 32.52 -2.05
C THR A 138 -10.61 31.63 -0.88
N LEU A 139 -11.45 32.12 0.04
CA LEU A 139 -11.99 31.31 1.15
C LEU A 139 -12.84 30.15 0.63
N PHE A 140 -13.69 30.41 -0.36
CA PHE A 140 -14.53 29.40 -1.00
C PHE A 140 -13.68 28.33 -1.68
N SER A 141 -12.66 28.72 -2.44
CA SER A 141 -11.71 27.82 -3.11
C SER A 141 -10.96 26.93 -2.10
N SER A 142 -10.39 27.54 -1.04
CA SER A 142 -9.69 26.81 0.03
C SER A 142 -10.60 25.78 0.72
N PHE A 143 -11.87 26.14 0.93
CA PHE A 143 -12.84 25.26 1.55
C PHE A 143 -13.03 23.95 0.73
N PHE A 144 -13.31 24.07 -0.57
CA PHE A 144 -13.50 22.91 -1.45
C PHE A 144 -12.24 22.08 -1.61
N HIS A 145 -11.08 22.74 -1.69
CA HIS A 145 -9.78 22.10 -1.76
C HIS A 145 -9.57 21.13 -0.58
N HIS A 146 -9.65 21.64 0.65
CA HIS A 146 -9.43 20.79 1.83
C HIS A 146 -10.47 19.67 1.96
N ARG A 147 -11.73 19.96 1.61
CA ARG A 147 -12.79 18.94 1.62
C ARG A 147 -12.52 17.82 0.63
N PHE A 148 -12.05 18.15 -0.57
CA PHE A 148 -11.64 17.18 -1.59
C PHE A 148 -10.46 16.33 -1.10
N TYR A 149 -9.38 16.98 -0.64
CA TYR A 149 -8.17 16.27 -0.21
C TYR A 149 -8.44 15.32 0.96
N TYR A 150 -9.24 15.74 1.95
CA TYR A 150 -9.65 14.85 3.03
C TYR A 150 -10.47 13.65 2.52
N SER A 151 -11.48 13.88 1.68
CA SER A 151 -12.31 12.81 1.12
C SER A 151 -11.49 11.79 0.34
N ILE A 152 -10.63 12.25 -0.56
CA ILE A 152 -9.90 11.35 -1.45
C ILE A 152 -8.83 10.56 -0.69
N GLN A 153 -8.15 11.17 0.28
CA GLN A 153 -7.16 10.48 1.12
C GLN A 153 -7.80 9.41 2.01
N VAL A 154 -8.93 9.72 2.64
CA VAL A 154 -9.68 8.72 3.43
C VAL A 154 -10.11 7.57 2.54
N TYR A 155 -10.51 7.86 1.30
CA TYR A 155 -10.90 6.83 0.34
C TYR A 155 -9.72 5.99 -0.17
N GLY A 156 -8.58 6.60 -0.47
CA GLY A 156 -7.33 5.92 -0.83
C GLY A 156 -6.88 4.97 0.28
N MET A 157 -6.92 5.44 1.53
CA MET A 157 -6.63 4.63 2.72
C MET A 157 -7.57 3.41 2.83
N GLN A 158 -8.89 3.58 2.63
CA GLN A 158 -9.86 2.47 2.68
C GLN A 158 -9.51 1.37 1.68
N MET A 159 -9.16 1.76 0.45
CA MET A 159 -8.81 0.80 -0.60
C MET A 159 -7.50 0.08 -0.30
N ARG A 160 -6.49 0.79 0.26
CA ARG A 160 -5.26 0.15 0.74
C ARG A 160 -5.53 -0.91 1.81
N VAL A 161 -6.36 -0.60 2.81
CA VAL A 161 -6.74 -1.55 3.87
C VAL A 161 -7.46 -2.77 3.28
N ALA A 162 -8.35 -2.57 2.31
CA ALA A 162 -9.03 -3.67 1.63
C ALA A 162 -8.02 -4.62 0.95
N TYR A 163 -7.03 -4.06 0.24
CA TYR A 163 -5.93 -4.80 -0.38
C TYR A 163 -5.09 -5.56 0.65
N HIS A 164 -4.70 -4.93 1.76
CA HIS A 164 -3.95 -5.58 2.84
C HIS A 164 -4.69 -6.78 3.41
N GLY A 165 -5.98 -6.63 3.72
CA GLY A 165 -6.77 -7.75 4.25
C GLY A 165 -6.95 -8.87 3.23
N LEU A 166 -7.09 -8.55 1.95
CA LEU A 166 -7.25 -9.55 0.88
C LEU A 166 -5.94 -10.33 0.63
N ILE A 167 -4.79 -9.65 0.62
CA ILE A 167 -3.47 -10.29 0.57
C ILE A 167 -3.25 -11.17 1.81
N TYR A 168 -3.57 -10.66 3.00
CA TYR A 168 -3.40 -11.40 4.25
C TYR A 168 -4.25 -12.67 4.31
N GLN A 169 -5.52 -12.59 3.91
CA GLN A 169 -6.38 -13.77 3.81
C GLN A 169 -5.83 -14.79 2.81
N LYS A 170 -5.30 -14.34 1.66
CA LYS A 170 -4.68 -15.23 0.68
C LYS A 170 -3.43 -15.91 1.23
N ILE A 171 -2.55 -15.21 1.93
CA ILE A 171 -1.34 -15.81 2.54
C ILE A 171 -1.72 -16.99 3.44
N LEU A 172 -2.80 -16.86 4.21
CA LEU A 172 -3.29 -17.92 5.10
C LEU A 172 -3.97 -19.09 4.37
N SER A 173 -4.48 -18.88 3.16
CA SER A 173 -5.13 -19.93 2.36
C SER A 173 -4.20 -20.61 1.36
N LEU A 174 -3.01 -20.08 1.08
CA LEU A 174 -2.08 -20.67 0.10
C LEU A 174 -1.57 -22.05 0.54
N SER A 175 -1.35 -22.92 -0.46
CA SER A 175 -0.64 -24.18 -0.25
C SER A 175 0.84 -23.94 0.08
N SER A 176 1.45 -24.80 0.91
CA SER A 176 2.90 -24.71 1.22
C SER A 176 3.77 -24.73 -0.04
N HIS A 177 3.37 -25.46 -1.07
CA HIS A 177 4.03 -25.46 -2.39
C HIS A 177 4.00 -24.07 -3.06
N SER A 178 2.83 -23.44 -3.12
CA SER A 178 2.69 -22.12 -3.74
C SER A 178 3.34 -21.03 -2.90
N LEU A 179 3.30 -21.15 -1.57
CA LEU A 179 3.93 -20.21 -0.65
C LEU A 179 5.47 -20.23 -0.80
N ASN A 180 6.08 -21.40 -0.94
CA ASN A 180 7.52 -21.55 -1.11
C ASN A 180 8.06 -20.99 -2.43
N LYS A 181 7.21 -20.75 -3.44
CA LYS A 181 7.60 -20.04 -4.67
C LYS A 181 7.89 -18.56 -4.44
N PHE A 182 7.33 -18.00 -3.37
CA PHE A 182 7.54 -16.62 -2.98
C PHE A 182 8.51 -16.54 -1.82
N SER A 183 9.52 -15.69 -1.94
CA SER A 183 10.36 -15.34 -0.81
C SER A 183 9.56 -14.51 0.21
N SER A 184 9.94 -14.61 1.49
CA SER A 184 9.38 -13.75 2.55
C SER A 184 9.54 -12.25 2.24
N GLY A 185 10.62 -11.89 1.54
CA GLY A 185 10.85 -10.52 1.06
C GLY A 185 9.85 -10.07 -0.01
N GLU A 186 9.52 -10.93 -0.98
CA GLU A 186 8.51 -10.62 -2.00
C GLU A 186 7.12 -10.44 -1.40
N ILE A 187 6.71 -11.30 -0.46
CA ILE A 187 5.43 -11.17 0.26
C ILE A 187 5.39 -9.85 1.05
N THR A 188 6.49 -9.52 1.72
CA THR A 188 6.62 -8.26 2.47
C THR A 188 6.52 -7.05 1.52
N ASN A 189 7.09 -7.13 0.32
CA ASN A 189 7.02 -6.06 -0.68
C ASN A 189 5.61 -5.92 -1.30
N LEU A 190 4.91 -7.04 -1.54
CA LEU A 190 3.50 -7.04 -1.96
C LEU A 190 2.63 -6.32 -0.92
N PHE A 191 2.87 -6.60 0.35
CA PHE A 191 2.11 -6.02 1.46
C PHE A 191 2.47 -4.55 1.73
N SER A 192 3.76 -4.19 1.75
CA SER A 192 4.22 -2.85 2.17
C SER A 192 4.32 -1.81 1.06
N ASN A 193 4.59 -2.21 -0.18
CA ASN A 193 4.82 -1.26 -1.28
C ASN A 193 3.74 -1.34 -2.36
N ASP A 194 3.39 -2.56 -2.80
CA ASP A 194 2.44 -2.73 -3.91
C ASP A 194 1.02 -2.36 -3.50
N ALA A 195 0.58 -2.78 -2.31
CA ALA A 195 -0.70 -2.36 -1.73
C ALA A 195 -0.77 -0.85 -1.45
N ASP A 196 0.36 -0.17 -1.25
CA ASP A 196 0.39 1.29 -1.07
C ASP A 196 0.25 2.06 -2.39
N GLN A 197 0.47 1.40 -3.55
CA GLN A 197 0.32 2.08 -4.84
C GLN A 197 -1.14 2.42 -5.17
N ILE A 198 -2.13 1.63 -4.69
CA ILE A 198 -3.54 1.94 -4.93
C ILE A 198 -3.96 3.24 -4.22
N ASP A 199 -3.51 3.48 -2.99
CA ASP A 199 -3.75 4.72 -2.25
C ASP A 199 -3.19 5.92 -3.03
N ARG A 200 -1.92 5.83 -3.43
CA ARG A 200 -1.25 6.87 -4.22
C ARG A 200 -1.93 7.13 -5.57
N ALA A 201 -2.41 6.08 -6.24
CA ALA A 201 -3.12 6.22 -7.51
C ALA A 201 -4.48 6.91 -7.32
N ILE A 202 -5.29 6.49 -6.34
CA ILE A 202 -6.60 7.08 -6.05
C ILE A 202 -6.47 8.56 -5.69
N ASN A 203 -5.47 8.92 -4.88
CA ASN A 203 -5.26 10.32 -4.47
C ASN A 203 -4.95 11.25 -5.65
N ASN A 204 -4.42 10.71 -6.76
CA ASN A 204 -4.02 11.50 -7.92
C ASN A 204 -4.89 11.28 -9.18
N ILE A 205 -5.81 10.29 -9.17
CA ILE A 205 -6.57 9.90 -10.37
C ILE A 205 -7.40 11.05 -10.96
N ASN A 206 -7.92 11.92 -10.09
CA ASN A 206 -8.78 13.04 -10.52
C ASN A 206 -8.02 14.09 -11.33
N HIS A 207 -6.70 14.19 -11.18
CA HIS A 207 -5.90 15.09 -12.00
C HIS A 207 -5.82 14.64 -13.48
N LEU A 208 -6.11 13.36 -13.80
CA LEU A 208 -6.10 12.90 -15.20
C LEU A 208 -7.17 13.57 -16.07
N TRP A 209 -8.32 13.92 -15.48
CA TRP A 209 -9.42 14.55 -16.20
C TRP A 209 -9.56 16.05 -15.88
N LEU A 210 -9.20 16.47 -14.66
CA LEU A 210 -9.21 17.89 -14.29
C LEU A 210 -8.09 18.69 -14.95
N ALA A 211 -6.87 18.14 -15.05
CA ALA A 211 -5.76 18.88 -15.64
C ALA A 211 -5.95 19.22 -17.13
N PRO A 212 -6.47 18.32 -18.00
CA PRO A 212 -6.84 18.69 -19.36
C PRO A 212 -7.86 19.82 -19.44
N ILE A 213 -8.88 19.80 -18.56
CA ILE A 213 -9.88 20.87 -18.48
C ILE A 213 -9.21 22.20 -18.11
N ASP A 214 -8.34 22.19 -17.11
CA ASP A 214 -7.58 23.37 -16.69
C ASP A 214 -6.67 23.89 -17.83
N ILE A 215 -5.96 23.00 -18.52
CA ILE A 215 -5.10 23.37 -19.66
C ILE A 215 -5.94 24.03 -20.76
N ILE A 216 -7.05 23.42 -21.17
CA ILE A 216 -7.92 23.97 -22.20
C ILE A 216 -8.49 25.33 -21.77
N ALA A 217 -8.99 25.44 -20.54
CA ALA A 217 -9.52 26.69 -20.01
C ALA A 217 -8.46 27.81 -19.96
N MET A 218 -7.22 27.48 -19.56
CA MET A 218 -6.10 28.44 -19.56
C MET A 218 -5.71 28.86 -20.98
N ILE A 219 -5.70 27.94 -21.96
CA ILE A 219 -5.43 28.26 -23.37
C ILE A 219 -6.48 29.23 -23.91
N ILE A 220 -7.76 29.00 -23.62
CA ILE A 220 -8.86 29.88 -24.03
C ILE A 220 -8.70 31.27 -23.41
N CYS A 221 -8.39 31.34 -22.11
CA CYS A 221 -8.16 32.61 -21.43
C CYS A 221 -6.95 33.36 -22.01
N PHE A 222 -5.83 32.67 -22.21
CA PHE A 222 -4.65 33.29 -22.81
C PHE A 222 -4.93 33.80 -24.23
N TRP A 223 -5.64 33.04 -25.05
CA TRP A 223 -6.02 33.45 -26.40
C TRP A 223 -6.82 34.76 -26.38
N TYR A 224 -7.75 34.91 -25.43
CA TYR A 224 -8.56 36.11 -25.28
C TYR A 224 -7.72 37.36 -24.97
N PHE A 225 -6.75 37.27 -24.05
CA PHE A 225 -5.94 38.43 -23.63
C PHE A 225 -4.72 38.71 -24.51
N ILE A 226 -4.05 37.66 -24.99
CA ILE A 226 -2.67 37.73 -25.50
C ILE A 226 -2.56 37.25 -26.96
N LYS A 227 -3.67 36.72 -27.53
CA LYS A 227 -3.77 36.25 -28.92
C LYS A 227 -2.61 35.31 -29.29
N TYR A 228 -1.84 35.62 -30.33
CA TYR A 228 -0.80 34.76 -30.89
C TYR A 228 0.36 34.46 -29.94
N VAL A 229 0.69 35.35 -29.00
CA VAL A 229 1.79 35.16 -28.03
C VAL A 229 1.47 34.02 -27.04
N THR A 230 0.20 33.63 -26.91
CA THR A 230 -0.26 32.43 -26.18
C THR A 230 0.47 31.16 -26.64
N PHE A 231 0.60 30.96 -27.94
CA PHE A 231 1.23 29.75 -28.48
C PHE A 231 2.73 29.70 -28.18
N VAL A 232 3.38 30.86 -28.11
CA VAL A 232 4.78 30.98 -27.70
C VAL A 232 4.93 30.53 -26.23
N ALA A 233 4.11 31.08 -25.32
CA ALA A 233 4.15 30.72 -23.90
C ALA A 233 3.85 29.23 -23.66
N ILE A 234 2.86 28.66 -24.35
CA ILE A 234 2.52 27.24 -24.26
C ILE A 234 3.64 26.36 -24.83
N GLY A 235 4.20 26.74 -25.99
CA GLY A 235 5.29 26.01 -26.62
C GLY A 235 6.51 25.93 -25.71
N TYR A 236 6.92 27.07 -25.14
CA TYR A 236 8.06 27.12 -24.22
C TYR A 236 7.80 26.41 -22.90
N THR A 237 6.62 26.57 -22.28
CA THR A 237 6.28 25.81 -21.06
C THR A 237 6.30 24.32 -21.32
N LEU A 238 5.76 23.84 -22.43
CA LEU A 238 5.75 22.42 -22.78
C LEU A 238 7.18 21.89 -22.99
N VAL A 239 8.02 22.61 -23.73
CA VAL A 239 9.44 22.25 -23.92
C VAL A 239 10.17 22.20 -22.58
N LEU A 240 10.00 23.19 -21.70
CA LEU A 240 10.66 23.22 -20.39
C LEU A 240 10.18 22.09 -19.49
N VAL A 241 8.87 21.80 -19.44
CA VAL A 241 8.33 20.66 -18.69
C VAL A 241 8.90 19.33 -19.23
N LEU A 242 9.00 19.18 -20.55
CA LEU A 242 9.62 17.99 -21.16
C LEU A 242 11.10 17.86 -20.77
N VAL A 243 11.87 18.93 -20.85
CA VAL A 243 13.29 18.94 -20.45
C VAL A 243 13.45 18.59 -18.97
N ILE A 244 12.65 19.21 -18.09
CA ILE A 244 12.63 18.91 -16.64
C ILE A 244 12.31 17.42 -16.40
N SER A 245 11.37 16.85 -17.16
CA SER A 245 11.01 15.43 -17.06
C SER A 245 12.12 14.49 -17.54
N LEU A 246 12.86 14.86 -18.58
CA LEU A 246 13.98 14.08 -19.13
C LEU A 246 15.17 14.10 -18.17
N VAL A 247 15.53 15.28 -17.66
CA VAL A 247 16.57 15.42 -16.63
C VAL A 247 16.18 14.63 -15.37
N GLY A 248 14.91 14.70 -14.96
CA GLY A 248 14.38 13.90 -13.86
C GLY A 248 14.57 12.38 -14.07
N ARG A 249 14.37 11.88 -15.28
CA ARG A 249 14.63 10.45 -15.61
C ARG A 249 16.11 10.09 -15.48
N ILE A 250 17.02 10.98 -15.86
CA ILE A 250 18.46 10.77 -15.71
C ILE A 250 18.81 10.73 -14.22
N LEU A 251 18.28 11.66 -13.40
CA LEU A 251 18.50 11.69 -11.95
C LEU A 251 18.08 10.40 -11.25
N VAL A 252 16.94 9.81 -11.67
CA VAL A 252 16.49 8.52 -11.12
C VAL A 252 17.56 7.43 -11.32
N ARG A 253 18.26 7.39 -12.47
CA ARG A 253 19.35 6.42 -12.71
C ARG A 253 20.57 6.66 -11.81
N PHE A 254 20.86 7.90 -11.44
CA PHE A 254 21.91 8.20 -10.47
C PHE A 254 21.49 7.80 -9.05
N ARG A 255 20.23 8.07 -8.68
CA ARG A 255 19.67 7.66 -7.38
C ARG A 255 19.66 6.15 -7.20
N THR A 256 19.37 5.36 -8.24
CA THR A 256 19.44 3.89 -8.15
C THR A 256 20.87 3.40 -7.89
N LYS A 257 21.88 3.98 -8.53
CA LYS A 257 23.30 3.64 -8.26
C LYS A 257 23.75 3.97 -6.84
N ILE A 258 23.16 5.00 -6.21
CA ILE A 258 23.41 5.29 -4.79
C ILE A 258 22.80 4.19 -3.92
N LEU A 259 21.53 3.84 -4.18
CA LEU A 259 20.84 2.79 -3.43
C LEU A 259 21.60 1.47 -3.47
N GLU A 260 22.15 1.08 -4.63
CA GLU A 260 23.01 -0.10 -4.77
C GLU A 260 24.23 -0.06 -3.84
N GLN A 261 24.89 1.10 -3.68
CA GLN A 261 26.04 1.23 -2.77
C GLN A 261 25.62 1.24 -1.29
N THR A 262 24.51 1.90 -0.97
CA THR A 262 23.95 1.90 0.38
C THR A 262 23.56 0.48 0.79
N ASP A 263 22.95 -0.30 -0.11
CA ASP A 263 22.59 -1.70 0.12
C ASP A 263 23.82 -2.59 0.37
N GLN A 264 24.91 -2.39 -0.38
CA GLN A 264 26.17 -3.08 -0.12
C GLN A 264 26.71 -2.80 1.29
N ARG A 265 26.69 -1.52 1.72
CA ARG A 265 27.12 -1.15 3.08
C ARG A 265 26.23 -1.77 4.15
N VAL A 266 24.90 -1.70 3.98
CA VAL A 266 23.93 -2.25 4.93
C VAL A 266 24.07 -3.78 5.02
N LYS A 267 24.31 -4.45 3.89
CA LYS A 267 24.58 -5.90 3.85
C LYS A 267 25.81 -6.27 4.69
N ILE A 268 26.94 -5.61 4.45
CA ILE A 268 28.18 -5.85 5.21
C ILE A 268 27.97 -5.58 6.70
N MET A 269 27.29 -4.49 7.06
CA MET A 269 26.96 -4.19 8.46
C MET A 269 26.07 -5.26 9.09
N SER A 270 25.06 -5.75 8.36
CA SER A 270 24.17 -6.82 8.84
C SER A 270 24.95 -8.11 9.12
N GLU A 271 25.87 -8.50 8.23
CA GLU A 271 26.72 -9.68 8.39
C GLU A 271 27.64 -9.56 9.63
N ILE A 272 28.22 -8.37 9.86
CA ILE A 272 29.06 -8.09 11.03
C ILE A 272 28.25 -8.15 12.32
N ILE A 273 27.06 -7.54 12.37
CA ILE A 273 26.20 -7.54 13.56
C ILE A 273 25.72 -8.95 13.90
N LYS A 274 25.33 -9.75 12.89
CA LYS A 274 24.97 -11.16 13.09
C LYS A 274 26.13 -11.97 13.69
N SER A 275 27.35 -11.66 13.30
CA SER A 275 28.57 -12.34 13.75
C SER A 275 29.35 -11.57 14.83
N MET A 276 28.70 -10.66 15.57
CA MET A 276 29.40 -9.70 16.45
C MET A 276 30.24 -10.39 17.54
N ARG A 277 29.79 -11.55 18.03
CA ARG A 277 30.54 -12.35 19.01
C ARG A 277 31.88 -12.83 18.45
N ILE A 278 31.91 -13.29 17.19
CA ILE A 278 33.13 -13.75 16.50
C ILE A 278 34.06 -12.57 16.26
N VAL A 279 33.52 -11.44 15.79
CA VAL A 279 34.29 -10.22 15.54
C VAL A 279 35.01 -9.75 16.82
N LYS A 280 34.30 -9.78 17.96
CA LYS A 280 34.84 -9.44 19.27
C LYS A 280 35.88 -10.46 19.76
N MET A 281 35.65 -11.75 19.53
CA MET A 281 36.58 -12.82 19.92
C MET A 281 37.94 -12.71 19.23
N TYR A 282 37.95 -12.30 17.96
CA TYR A 282 39.18 -12.14 17.16
C TYR A 282 39.73 -10.71 17.12
N CYS A 283 39.13 -9.77 17.86
CA CYS A 283 39.49 -8.34 17.86
C CYS A 283 39.55 -7.73 16.45
N TRP A 284 38.61 -8.11 15.57
CA TRP A 284 38.55 -7.68 14.17
C TRP A 284 37.85 -6.34 13.93
N GLU A 285 37.53 -5.58 14.98
CA GLU A 285 36.75 -4.35 14.87
C GLU A 285 37.43 -3.33 13.96
N SER A 286 38.73 -3.10 14.15
CA SER A 286 39.49 -2.12 13.37
C SER A 286 39.58 -2.48 11.88
N ALA A 287 39.66 -3.77 11.56
CA ALA A 287 39.70 -4.26 10.19
C ALA A 287 38.34 -4.05 9.49
N PHE A 288 37.24 -4.38 10.17
CA PHE A 288 35.90 -4.16 9.63
C PHE A 288 35.52 -2.67 9.56
N GLU A 289 35.96 -1.86 10.52
CA GLU A 289 35.79 -0.41 10.48
C GLU A 289 36.43 0.20 9.23
N LYS A 290 37.68 -0.15 8.94
CA LYS A 290 38.38 0.28 7.71
C LYS A 290 37.66 -0.18 6.46
N LYS A 291 37.14 -1.41 6.43
CA LYS A 291 36.37 -1.92 5.29
C LYS A 291 35.08 -1.11 5.07
N ILE A 292 34.35 -0.80 6.14
CA ILE A 292 33.12 -0.01 6.08
C ILE A 292 33.42 1.44 5.67
N SER A 293 34.47 2.05 6.21
CA SER A 293 34.81 3.45 5.93
C SER A 293 35.19 3.66 4.46
N LEU A 294 35.88 2.68 3.84
CA LEU A 294 36.16 2.69 2.40
C LEU A 294 34.88 2.66 1.57
N VAL A 295 33.93 1.76 1.88
CA VAL A 295 32.63 1.71 1.19
C VAL A 295 31.88 3.02 1.39
N ARG A 296 31.86 3.55 2.62
CA ARG A 296 31.19 4.81 2.97
C ARG A 296 31.78 6.02 2.25
N LYS A 297 33.10 6.07 2.04
CA LYS A 297 33.76 7.16 1.30
C LYS A 297 33.28 7.22 -0.15
N HIS A 298 33.20 6.07 -0.82
CA HIS A 298 32.67 6.00 -2.19
C HIS A 298 31.19 6.38 -2.25
N GLU A 299 30.39 5.93 -1.27
CA GLU A 299 28.97 6.29 -1.13
C GLU A 299 28.79 7.82 -1.00
N ILE A 300 29.54 8.46 -0.09
CA ILE A 300 29.43 9.91 0.17
C ILE A 300 29.78 10.74 -1.07
N ILE A 301 30.83 10.37 -1.81
CA ILE A 301 31.23 11.12 -3.02
C ILE A 301 30.11 11.09 -4.07
N ARG A 302 29.54 9.91 -4.35
CA ARG A 302 28.42 9.78 -5.30
C ARG A 302 27.15 10.47 -4.81
N TYR A 303 26.91 10.39 -3.50
CA TYR A 303 25.79 11.09 -2.86
C TYR A 303 25.91 12.61 -3.04
N GLY A 304 27.07 13.19 -2.76
CA GLY A 304 27.32 14.63 -2.90
C GLY A 304 27.08 15.13 -4.33
N LEU A 305 27.58 14.40 -5.34
CA LEU A 305 27.31 14.71 -6.75
C LEU A 305 25.81 14.69 -7.07
N THR A 306 25.07 13.72 -6.54
CA THR A 306 23.64 13.61 -6.80
C THR A 306 22.83 14.70 -6.10
N VAL A 307 23.22 15.11 -4.90
CA VAL A 307 22.59 16.24 -4.20
C VAL A 307 22.76 17.54 -4.99
N ILE A 308 23.93 17.77 -5.58
CA ILE A 308 24.16 18.95 -6.44
C ILE A 308 23.25 18.88 -7.68
N LEU A 309 23.18 17.72 -8.35
CA LEU A 309 22.32 17.53 -9.51
C LEU A 309 20.82 17.67 -9.17
N ASP A 310 20.39 17.15 -8.03
CA ASP A 310 19.02 17.32 -7.51
C ASP A 310 18.72 18.79 -7.19
N SER A 311 19.69 19.52 -6.63
CA SER A 311 19.56 20.96 -6.35
C SER A 311 19.40 21.76 -7.64
N ILE A 312 20.18 21.43 -8.67
CA ILE A 312 20.06 22.04 -10.01
C ILE A 312 18.68 21.75 -10.61
N HIS A 313 18.21 20.50 -10.55
CA HIS A 313 16.88 20.14 -11.05
C HIS A 313 15.75 20.84 -10.31
N LEU A 314 15.86 20.99 -8.99
CA LEU A 314 14.92 21.75 -8.17
C LEU A 314 14.89 23.24 -8.57
N LEU A 315 16.07 23.85 -8.76
CA LEU A 315 16.20 25.24 -9.22
C LEU A 315 15.51 25.44 -10.58
N PHE A 316 15.76 24.56 -11.56
CA PHE A 316 15.07 24.62 -12.86
C PHE A 316 13.56 24.39 -12.75
N SER A 317 13.15 23.44 -11.90
CA SER A 317 11.73 23.11 -11.69
C SER A 317 10.93 24.23 -11.02
N HIS A 318 11.55 25.11 -10.23
CA HIS A 318 10.89 26.30 -9.68
C HIS A 318 11.04 27.53 -10.58
N SER A 319 12.14 27.66 -11.33
CA SER A 319 12.43 28.86 -12.11
C SER A 319 11.76 28.90 -13.48
N TYR A 320 11.22 27.78 -14.01
CA TYR A 320 10.73 27.73 -15.40
C TYR A 320 9.52 28.63 -15.67
N VAL A 321 8.68 28.92 -14.68
CA VAL A 321 7.57 29.88 -14.80
C VAL A 321 8.13 31.28 -15.05
N CYS A 322 9.13 31.69 -14.27
CA CYS A 322 9.83 32.97 -14.46
C CYS A 322 10.54 33.03 -15.81
N ILE A 323 11.21 31.95 -16.22
CA ILE A 323 11.89 31.87 -17.53
C ILE A 323 10.89 32.00 -18.67
N THR A 324 9.76 31.29 -18.61
CA THR A 324 8.74 31.35 -19.65
C THR A 324 8.08 32.73 -19.70
N PHE A 325 7.86 33.34 -18.54
CA PHE A 325 7.38 34.71 -18.44
C PHE A 325 8.35 35.70 -19.12
N MET A 326 9.66 35.61 -18.84
CA MET A 326 10.68 36.47 -19.45
C MET A 326 10.75 36.31 -20.98
N ILE A 327 10.65 35.07 -21.49
CA ILE A 327 10.62 34.80 -22.92
C ILE A 327 9.36 35.40 -23.56
N MET A 328 8.19 35.19 -22.94
CA MET A 328 6.93 35.76 -23.39
C MET A 328 7.01 37.30 -23.45
N TYR A 329 7.55 37.94 -22.40
CA TYR A 329 7.79 39.38 -22.38
C TYR A 329 8.71 39.83 -23.52
N GLY A 330 9.82 39.13 -23.75
CA GLY A 330 10.74 39.42 -24.86
C GLY A 330 10.09 39.30 -26.24
N THR A 331 9.21 38.30 -26.43
CA THR A 331 8.49 38.15 -27.70
C THR A 331 7.48 39.27 -27.95
N MET A 332 6.82 39.77 -26.91
CA MET A 332 5.92 40.91 -27.03
C MET A 332 6.65 42.21 -27.29
N TRP A 333 7.83 42.39 -26.68
CA TRP A 333 8.68 43.55 -26.93
C TRP A 333 9.09 43.60 -28.40
N SER A 334 9.50 42.45 -28.95
CA SER A 334 9.85 42.30 -30.36
C SER A 334 8.68 42.62 -31.30
N LEU A 335 7.46 42.25 -30.92
CA LEU A 335 6.24 42.49 -31.69
C LEU A 335 5.68 43.92 -31.53
N GLY A 336 6.29 44.77 -30.69
CA GLY A 336 5.85 46.14 -30.45
C GLY A 336 4.50 46.27 -29.74
N ILE A 337 4.07 45.23 -29.00
CA ILE A 337 2.79 45.23 -28.27
C ILE A 337 2.98 45.99 -26.95
N HIS A 338 2.21 47.06 -26.74
CA HIS A 338 2.30 47.87 -25.51
C HIS A 338 1.96 47.08 -24.24
N PHE A 339 2.74 47.34 -23.19
CA PHE A 339 2.66 46.65 -21.91
C PHE A 339 1.82 47.45 -20.92
N ASP A 340 0.82 46.78 -20.36
CA ASP A 340 0.09 47.27 -19.19
C ASP A 340 0.43 46.39 -17.98
N THR A 341 0.40 46.98 -16.78
CA THR A 341 0.52 46.29 -15.50
C THR A 341 -0.48 45.14 -15.35
N ARG A 342 -1.67 45.30 -15.93
CA ARG A 342 -2.72 44.28 -16.04
C ARG A 342 -2.21 43.02 -16.74
N PHE A 343 -1.53 43.19 -17.87
CA PHE A 343 -0.99 42.08 -18.66
C PHE A 343 0.00 41.23 -17.83
N PHE A 344 0.90 41.90 -17.09
CA PHE A 344 1.88 41.23 -16.24
C PHE A 344 1.21 40.29 -15.23
N THR A 345 0.15 40.76 -14.56
CA THR A 345 -0.57 39.96 -13.56
C THR A 345 -1.30 38.77 -14.14
N ILE A 346 -2.02 38.96 -15.25
CA ILE A 346 -2.74 37.88 -15.95
C ILE A 346 -1.78 36.80 -16.36
N ALA A 347 -0.72 37.21 -17.06
CA ALA A 347 0.20 36.27 -17.64
C ALA A 347 0.96 35.49 -16.56
N SER A 348 1.44 36.15 -15.51
CA SER A 348 2.16 35.46 -14.42
C SER A 348 1.26 34.48 -13.65
N CYS A 349 0.05 34.89 -13.25
CA CYS A 349 -0.89 34.02 -12.53
C CYS A 349 -1.36 32.83 -13.39
N MET A 350 -1.79 33.08 -14.63
CA MET A 350 -2.28 32.01 -15.51
C MET A 350 -1.15 31.05 -15.93
N LEU A 351 0.07 31.55 -16.10
CA LEU A 351 1.23 30.71 -16.44
C LEU A 351 1.59 29.77 -15.30
N MET A 352 1.49 30.23 -14.05
CA MET A 352 1.65 29.38 -12.86
C MET A 352 0.57 28.30 -12.78
N HIS A 353 -0.70 28.62 -13.09
CA HIS A 353 -1.77 27.63 -13.11
C HIS A 353 -1.60 26.60 -14.23
N LEU A 354 -1.24 27.03 -15.44
CA LEU A 354 -0.93 26.14 -16.57
C LEU A 354 0.24 25.20 -16.23
N ALA A 355 1.30 25.76 -15.66
CA ALA A 355 2.47 25.05 -15.15
C ALA A 355 2.07 23.93 -14.15
N ASN A 356 1.27 24.25 -13.15
CA ASN A 356 0.79 23.29 -12.16
C ASN A 356 -0.10 22.21 -12.77
N ALA A 357 -0.97 22.56 -13.72
CA ALA A 357 -1.81 21.59 -14.42
C ALA A 357 -0.96 20.57 -15.22
N LEU A 358 0.05 21.05 -15.97
CA LEU A 358 0.98 20.21 -16.73
C LEU A 358 1.82 19.27 -15.84
N LEU A 359 2.23 19.72 -14.65
CA LEU A 359 2.93 18.85 -13.70
C LEU A 359 1.98 17.83 -13.06
N SER A 360 0.77 18.25 -12.68
CA SER A 360 -0.20 17.39 -12.00
C SER A 360 -0.65 16.20 -12.85
N ILE A 361 -0.85 16.37 -14.16
CA ILE A 361 -1.15 15.27 -15.07
C ILE A 361 0.01 14.28 -15.16
N GLY A 362 1.26 14.79 -15.18
CA GLY A 362 2.46 13.95 -15.15
C GLY A 362 2.55 13.11 -13.88
N TYR A 363 2.21 13.69 -12.72
CA TYR A 363 2.13 12.95 -11.46
C TYR A 363 1.04 11.88 -11.47
N ALA A 364 -0.15 12.20 -11.97
CA ALA A 364 -1.25 11.24 -12.05
C ALA A 364 -0.92 10.05 -12.95
N ILE A 365 -0.36 10.31 -14.13
CA ILE A 365 0.11 9.27 -15.06
C ILE A 365 1.18 8.40 -14.39
N ARG A 366 2.16 9.01 -13.70
CA ARG A 366 3.20 8.26 -12.99
C ARG A 366 2.63 7.34 -11.91
N HIS A 367 1.71 7.82 -11.08
CA HIS A 367 1.12 7.01 -10.03
C HIS A 367 0.25 5.88 -10.60
N LEU A 368 -0.49 6.13 -11.68
CA LEU A 368 -1.24 5.09 -12.39
C LEU A 368 -0.30 4.04 -13.01
N ALA A 369 0.78 4.47 -13.64
CA ALA A 369 1.79 3.60 -14.25
C ALA A 369 2.52 2.73 -13.22
N ASN A 370 2.66 3.18 -11.97
CA ASN A 370 3.21 2.38 -10.87
C ASN A 370 2.16 1.41 -10.29
N TYR A 371 0.90 1.83 -10.23
CA TYR A 371 -0.19 1.01 -9.72
C TYR A 371 -0.51 -0.18 -10.63
N LEU A 372 -0.57 -0.01 -11.95
CA LEU A 372 -0.98 -1.08 -12.86
C LEU A 372 -0.08 -2.34 -12.76
N PRO A 373 1.26 -2.25 -12.77
CA PRO A 373 2.13 -3.40 -12.52
C PRO A 373 2.01 -3.97 -11.12
N ALA A 374 1.84 -3.13 -10.08
CA ALA A 374 1.65 -3.57 -8.70
C ALA A 374 0.34 -4.38 -8.55
N ALA A 375 -0.75 -3.88 -9.11
CA ALA A 375 -2.04 -4.59 -9.16
C ALA A 375 -1.93 -5.91 -9.92
N LYS A 376 -1.14 -5.96 -11.00
CA LYS A 376 -0.87 -7.20 -11.75
C LYS A 376 -0.07 -8.21 -10.92
N ARG A 377 0.95 -7.77 -10.16
CA ARG A 377 1.71 -8.66 -9.26
C ARG A 377 0.83 -9.24 -8.17
N ILE A 378 0.01 -8.40 -7.53
CA ILE A 378 -0.95 -8.86 -6.52
C ILE A 378 -1.97 -9.80 -7.17
N GLN A 379 -2.50 -9.48 -8.35
CA GLN A 379 -3.41 -10.36 -9.08
C GLN A 379 -2.79 -11.75 -9.33
N VAL A 380 -1.56 -11.79 -9.84
CA VAL A 380 -0.85 -13.07 -10.07
C VAL A 380 -0.71 -13.83 -8.76
N PHE A 381 -0.33 -13.17 -7.67
CA PHE A 381 -0.27 -13.76 -6.33
C PHE A 381 -1.61 -14.35 -5.85
N LEU A 382 -2.73 -13.65 -6.09
CA LEU A 382 -4.06 -14.09 -5.70
C LEU A 382 -4.59 -15.29 -6.48
N LEU A 383 -4.07 -15.53 -7.69
CA LEU A 383 -4.47 -16.65 -8.53
C LEU A 383 -3.70 -17.94 -8.23
N PHE A 384 -2.73 -17.91 -7.32
CA PHE A 384 -2.02 -19.14 -6.91
C PHE A 384 -2.94 -20.13 -6.18
N GLU A 385 -2.57 -21.40 -6.28
CA GLU A 385 -3.32 -22.53 -5.77
C GLU A 385 -3.42 -22.47 -4.24
N GLU A 386 -4.67 -22.49 -3.77
CA GLU A 386 -5.00 -22.54 -2.36
C GLU A 386 -4.79 -23.96 -1.82
N SER A 387 -4.47 -24.04 -0.53
CA SER A 387 -4.44 -25.30 0.19
C SER A 387 -5.83 -25.93 0.11
N GLN A 388 -5.90 -27.21 -0.26
CA GLN A 388 -7.15 -27.98 -0.31
C GLN A 388 -7.84 -28.12 1.06
N ARG A 389 -7.38 -27.43 2.12
CA ARG A 389 -8.02 -27.41 3.44
C ARG A 389 -9.43 -26.79 3.40
N ASP A 390 -9.67 -25.79 2.54
CA ASP A 390 -10.94 -25.05 2.53
C ASP A 390 -12.05 -25.74 1.72
N SER A 391 -11.72 -26.40 0.60
CA SER A 391 -12.70 -27.23 -0.17
C SER A 391 -13.19 -28.48 0.58
N ARG A 392 -12.60 -28.77 1.75
CA ARG A 392 -12.90 -29.92 2.62
C ARG A 392 -13.85 -29.61 3.77
N LEU A 393 -14.25 -28.34 3.95
CA LEU A 393 -15.28 -27.97 4.94
C LEU A 393 -16.70 -27.97 4.35
N GLU A 394 -16.86 -27.88 3.01
CA GLU A 394 -18.17 -27.79 2.35
C GLU A 394 -18.62 -29.09 1.65
N SER A 395 -17.74 -30.08 1.45
CA SER A 395 -18.08 -31.34 0.77
C SER A 395 -18.59 -32.42 1.73
N THR A 396 -19.69 -32.14 2.41
CA THR A 396 -20.64 -33.19 2.81
C THR A 396 -21.60 -33.42 1.64
N SER A 397 -21.75 -34.68 1.21
CA SER A 397 -22.65 -35.18 0.14
C SER A 397 -22.26 -34.87 -1.31
N ASN A 398 -21.24 -35.57 -1.83
CA ASN A 398 -21.36 -36.33 -3.09
C ASN A 398 -20.08 -37.15 -3.34
N GLU A 399 -20.24 -38.47 -3.40
CA GLU A 399 -19.22 -39.40 -3.85
C GLU A 399 -19.11 -39.31 -5.37
N SER A 400 -18.06 -38.65 -5.87
CA SER A 400 -17.62 -38.83 -7.25
C SER A 400 -16.09 -38.85 -7.32
N SER A 401 -15.56 -40.07 -7.44
CA SER A 401 -14.35 -40.46 -8.18
C SER A 401 -13.26 -39.41 -8.41
N SER A 402 -12.41 -39.22 -7.40
CA SER A 402 -11.01 -38.85 -7.60
C SER A 402 -10.13 -39.71 -6.68
N ASN A 403 -9.02 -40.25 -7.21
CA ASN A 403 -8.14 -41.22 -6.54
C ASN A 403 -7.31 -40.63 -5.38
N ILE A 404 -7.69 -39.46 -4.84
CA ILE A 404 -6.96 -38.72 -3.80
C ILE A 404 -7.96 -38.43 -2.67
N HIS A 405 -7.95 -39.25 -1.63
CA HIS A 405 -8.80 -39.04 -0.46
C HIS A 405 -7.95 -38.68 0.76
N LEU A 406 -7.89 -37.38 1.10
CA LEU A 406 -7.44 -36.93 2.41
C LEU A 406 -8.66 -36.53 3.25
N SER A 407 -9.19 -37.47 4.03
CA SER A 407 -10.38 -37.22 4.87
C SER A 407 -9.97 -37.00 6.32
N THR A 408 -10.23 -35.80 6.85
CA THR A 408 -10.11 -35.48 8.27
C THR A 408 -11.51 -35.39 8.86
N TYR A 409 -11.92 -36.37 9.67
CA TYR A 409 -13.22 -36.33 10.33
C TYR A 409 -13.12 -35.49 11.61
N LYS A 410 -13.66 -34.27 11.59
CA LYS A 410 -14.07 -33.53 12.79
C LYS A 410 -15.53 -33.91 13.08
N THR A 411 -15.75 -34.82 14.02
CA THR A 411 -17.08 -35.02 14.60
C THR A 411 -17.12 -34.31 15.94
N ASP A 412 -18.14 -33.48 16.17
CA ASP A 412 -18.39 -32.76 17.43
C ASP A 412 -18.84 -33.70 18.57
N ALA A 413 -19.06 -34.98 18.26
CA ALA A 413 -19.12 -36.07 19.22
C ALA A 413 -17.89 -36.99 19.03
N PRO A 414 -17.16 -37.37 20.10
CA PRO A 414 -16.10 -38.37 19.97
C PRO A 414 -16.76 -39.68 19.55
N PRO A 415 -16.47 -40.23 18.35
CA PRO A 415 -16.84 -41.61 18.08
C PRO A 415 -16.09 -42.42 19.14
N LYS A 416 -16.78 -43.31 19.84
CA LYS A 416 -16.12 -44.28 20.73
C LYS A 416 -15.09 -45.02 19.88
N LEU A 417 -13.83 -44.59 19.95
CA LEU A 417 -12.70 -45.15 19.22
C LEU A 417 -12.43 -46.53 19.82
N THR A 418 -13.21 -47.52 19.40
CA THR A 418 -12.91 -48.93 19.66
C THR A 418 -11.58 -49.28 18.98
N LYS A 419 -10.78 -50.16 19.59
CA LYS A 419 -9.47 -50.62 19.05
C LYS A 419 -9.50 -51.02 17.56
N ASN A 420 -10.66 -51.42 17.05
CA ASN A 420 -10.88 -51.86 15.66
C ASN A 420 -10.88 -50.72 14.62
N ILE A 421 -10.84 -49.45 15.03
CA ILE A 421 -10.84 -48.31 14.10
C ILE A 421 -9.45 -47.67 14.05
N CYS A 422 -8.80 -47.72 12.89
CA CYS A 422 -7.52 -47.03 12.65
C CYS A 422 -7.69 -45.51 12.83
N LYS A 423 -6.83 -44.91 13.67
CA LYS A 423 -6.75 -43.47 13.89
C LYS A 423 -6.01 -42.77 12.74
N VAL A 424 -4.97 -43.44 12.22
CA VAL A 424 -4.23 -43.01 11.03
C VAL A 424 -4.22 -44.16 10.02
N GLU A 425 -4.66 -43.89 8.81
CA GLU A 425 -4.55 -44.78 7.65
C GLU A 425 -3.78 -44.02 6.59
N CYS A 426 -2.57 -44.44 6.26
CA CYS A 426 -1.75 -43.79 5.24
C CYS A 426 -1.36 -44.81 4.19
N ASN A 427 -1.82 -44.60 2.97
CA ASN A 427 -1.45 -45.37 1.80
C ASN A 427 -1.08 -44.36 0.70
N VAL A 428 0.17 -43.95 0.63
CA VAL A 428 0.64 -42.92 -0.31
C VAL A 428 1.67 -43.54 -1.23
N LYS A 429 1.38 -43.58 -2.53
CA LYS A 429 2.34 -44.08 -3.52
C LYS A 429 3.41 -43.05 -3.83
N HIS A 430 3.01 -41.80 -4.01
CA HIS A 430 3.94 -40.71 -4.38
C HIS A 430 3.56 -39.39 -3.71
N ALA A 431 4.50 -38.82 -2.95
CA ALA A 431 4.41 -37.45 -2.44
C ALA A 431 5.67 -36.66 -2.83
N GLN A 432 5.46 -35.40 -3.22
CA GLN A 432 6.53 -34.52 -3.69
C GLN A 432 6.29 -33.08 -3.26
N TRP A 433 7.40 -32.38 -2.98
CA TRP A 433 7.40 -30.96 -2.66
C TRP A 433 7.21 -30.06 -3.90
N GLU A 434 7.68 -30.52 -5.06
CA GLU A 434 7.58 -29.84 -6.34
C GLU A 434 7.16 -30.80 -7.44
N GLN A 435 6.47 -30.31 -8.47
CA GLN A 435 5.96 -31.13 -9.59
C GLN A 435 7.06 -31.85 -10.39
N ASN A 436 8.31 -31.38 -10.30
CA ASN A 436 9.46 -31.89 -11.06
C ASN A 436 10.61 -32.41 -10.19
N ALA A 437 10.42 -32.54 -8.87
CA ALA A 437 11.45 -33.04 -7.97
C ALA A 437 11.39 -34.57 -7.84
N VAL A 438 12.52 -35.21 -7.53
CA VAL A 438 12.55 -36.64 -7.18
C VAL A 438 11.64 -36.87 -5.97
N PHE A 439 10.68 -37.80 -6.09
CA PHE A 439 9.70 -38.09 -5.03
C PHE A 439 10.37 -38.26 -3.67
N SER A 440 9.94 -37.46 -2.70
CA SER A 440 10.46 -37.51 -1.34
C SER A 440 9.95 -38.73 -0.57
N LEU A 441 8.77 -39.25 -0.94
CA LEU A 441 8.17 -40.45 -0.36
C LEU A 441 7.65 -41.36 -1.48
N LYS A 442 7.93 -42.65 -1.38
CA LYS A 442 7.50 -43.68 -2.35
C LYS A 442 6.90 -44.86 -1.63
N ASN A 443 5.69 -45.28 -2.03
CA ASN A 443 4.98 -46.48 -1.58
C ASN A 443 4.96 -46.67 -0.04
N ILE A 444 4.45 -45.67 0.68
CA ILE A 444 4.31 -45.73 2.13
C ILE A 444 2.92 -46.23 2.48
N ILE A 445 2.86 -47.39 3.14
CA ILE A 445 1.63 -47.97 3.67
C ILE A 445 1.82 -48.20 5.17
N PHE A 446 1.06 -47.49 6.01
CA PHE A 446 1.06 -47.73 7.45
C PHE A 446 -0.31 -47.44 8.08
N HIS A 447 -0.59 -48.15 9.17
CA HIS A 447 -1.81 -48.01 9.96
C HIS A 447 -1.44 -47.82 11.44
N ALA A 448 -2.15 -46.91 12.12
CA ALA A 448 -1.96 -46.65 13.55
C ALA A 448 -3.31 -46.74 14.29
N HIS A 449 -3.30 -47.42 15.44
CA HIS A 449 -4.46 -47.55 16.31
C HIS A 449 -4.40 -46.56 17.49
N PRO A 450 -5.55 -46.28 18.14
CA PRO A 450 -5.58 -45.44 19.33
C PRO A 450 -4.77 -46.06 20.49
N GLY A 451 -3.81 -45.31 21.02
CA GLY A 451 -2.95 -45.74 22.12
C GLY A 451 -1.55 -46.20 21.69
N ASP A 452 -1.31 -46.32 20.38
CA ASP A 452 -0.01 -46.75 19.86
C ASP A 452 1.05 -45.64 20.00
N LEU A 453 2.25 -46.04 20.45
CA LEU A 453 3.46 -45.23 20.36
C LEU A 453 4.26 -45.68 19.14
N ILE A 454 4.28 -44.85 18.09
CA ILE A 454 4.97 -45.15 16.83
C ILE A 454 6.27 -44.37 16.76
N CYS A 455 7.38 -45.09 16.53
CA CYS A 455 8.70 -44.51 16.32
C CYS A 455 9.10 -44.57 14.85
N ILE A 456 9.50 -43.44 14.26
CA ILE A 456 10.01 -43.35 12.89
C ILE A 456 11.52 -43.12 12.95
N ILE A 457 12.30 -44.09 12.47
CA ILE A 457 13.77 -44.05 12.46
C ILE A 457 14.32 -44.07 11.04
N GLY A 458 15.50 -43.46 10.83
CA GLY A 458 16.17 -43.46 9.53
C GLY A 458 17.26 -42.39 9.42
N PRO A 459 18.14 -42.48 8.41
CA PRO A 459 19.26 -41.55 8.23
C PRO A 459 18.80 -40.11 7.95
N VAL A 460 19.69 -39.13 8.12
CA VAL A 460 19.39 -37.72 7.79
C VAL A 460 19.00 -37.62 6.30
N GLY A 461 17.94 -36.87 5.99
CA GLY A 461 17.41 -36.75 4.63
C GLY A 461 16.48 -37.88 4.17
N SER A 462 16.18 -38.88 5.00
CA SER A 462 15.31 -40.02 4.64
C SER A 462 13.81 -39.70 4.51
N GLY A 463 13.40 -38.43 4.53
CA GLY A 463 11.99 -38.04 4.37
C GLY A 463 11.11 -38.12 5.63
N LYS A 464 11.66 -38.29 6.83
CA LYS A 464 10.90 -38.36 8.10
C LYS A 464 9.97 -37.16 8.31
N SER A 465 10.52 -35.95 8.18
CA SER A 465 9.75 -34.71 8.31
C SER A 465 8.70 -34.57 7.19
N SER A 466 9.06 -34.97 5.97
CA SER A 466 8.14 -35.00 4.82
C SER A 466 6.95 -35.94 5.05
N LEU A 467 7.14 -37.09 5.71
CA LEU A 467 6.05 -37.99 6.06
C LEU A 467 5.05 -37.31 7.01
N LEU A 468 5.54 -36.64 8.06
CA LEU A 468 4.69 -35.88 8.99
C LEU A 468 3.94 -34.75 8.27
N GLN A 469 4.60 -34.03 7.37
CA GLN A 469 3.98 -32.95 6.59
C GLN A 469 2.96 -33.45 5.56
N THR A 470 3.13 -34.68 5.06
CA THR A 470 2.14 -35.34 4.19
C THR A 470 0.90 -35.72 5.00
N LEU A 471 1.08 -36.22 6.23
CA LEU A 471 -0.02 -36.51 7.14
C LEU A 471 -0.80 -35.25 7.52
N THR A 472 -0.12 -34.14 7.83
CA THR A 472 -0.79 -32.86 8.14
C THR A 472 -1.39 -32.15 6.92
N GLY A 473 -1.20 -32.70 5.72
CA GLY A 473 -1.71 -32.17 4.46
C GLY A 473 -0.98 -30.92 3.96
N GLU A 474 0.24 -30.66 4.43
CA GLU A 474 1.10 -29.59 3.91
C GLU A 474 1.76 -29.98 2.58
N ILE A 475 2.13 -31.25 2.44
CA ILE A 475 2.66 -31.82 1.19
C ILE A 475 1.54 -32.53 0.44
N ALA A 476 1.31 -32.15 -0.80
CA ALA A 476 0.37 -32.83 -1.68
C ALA A 476 0.91 -34.19 -2.12
N PHE A 477 0.03 -35.17 -2.25
CA PHE A 477 0.30 -36.49 -2.82
C PHE A 477 -0.62 -36.72 -4.01
N PHE A 478 -0.13 -37.47 -5.00
CA PHE A 478 -0.79 -37.61 -6.30
C PHE A 478 -1.60 -38.90 -6.42
N ASP A 479 -1.18 -39.95 -5.71
CA ASP A 479 -1.84 -41.25 -5.71
C ASP A 479 -1.79 -41.84 -4.30
N GLY A 480 -2.96 -42.17 -3.77
CA GLY A 480 -3.10 -42.73 -2.44
C GLY A 480 -4.28 -42.19 -1.62
N LYS A 481 -4.25 -42.51 -0.34
CA LYS A 481 -5.28 -42.19 0.63
C LYS A 481 -4.67 -41.98 2.01
N VAL A 482 -5.00 -40.85 2.62
CA VAL A 482 -4.63 -40.54 4.01
C VAL A 482 -5.90 -40.25 4.79
N ARG A 483 -6.21 -41.07 5.81
CA ARG A 483 -7.30 -40.79 6.74
C ARG A 483 -6.73 -40.48 8.12
N LEU A 484 -7.12 -39.33 8.65
CA LEU A 484 -6.84 -38.91 10.02
C LEU A 484 -8.16 -38.70 10.76
N ARG A 485 -8.33 -39.37 11.90
CA ARG A 485 -9.55 -39.24 12.72
C ARG A 485 -9.26 -38.41 13.97
N GLY A 486 -10.02 -37.31 14.15
CA GLY A 486 -9.91 -36.41 15.29
C GLY A 486 -8.90 -35.25 15.12
N SER A 487 -8.64 -34.54 16.22
CA SER A 487 -7.64 -33.45 16.26
C SER A 487 -6.22 -33.99 16.38
N PHE A 488 -5.26 -33.31 15.76
CA PHE A 488 -3.83 -33.60 15.88
C PHE A 488 -3.06 -32.40 16.45
N CYS A 489 -1.89 -32.68 17.02
CA CYS A 489 -0.91 -31.69 17.45
C CYS A 489 0.36 -31.89 16.62
N TYR A 490 1.00 -30.80 16.21
CA TYR A 490 2.22 -30.82 15.43
C TYR A 490 3.30 -30.01 16.13
N VAL A 491 4.48 -30.60 16.29
CA VAL A 491 5.67 -29.93 16.82
C VAL A 491 6.71 -29.90 15.70
N PRO A 492 7.05 -28.71 15.16
CA PRO A 492 8.04 -28.60 14.10
C PRO A 492 9.44 -28.92 14.63
N GLN A 493 10.33 -29.33 13.72
CA GLN A 493 11.74 -29.58 14.02
C GLN A 493 12.45 -28.31 14.49
N GLU A 494 12.14 -27.17 13.86
CA GLU A 494 12.57 -25.85 14.31
C GLU A 494 11.45 -25.21 15.13
N PRO A 495 11.66 -24.96 16.44
CA PRO A 495 10.62 -24.41 17.29
C PRO A 495 10.27 -22.98 16.86
N TRP A 496 8.98 -22.72 16.65
CA TRP A 496 8.46 -21.38 16.40
C TRP A 496 7.85 -20.80 17.68
N ILE A 497 8.36 -19.65 18.11
CA ILE A 497 7.90 -18.91 19.28
C ILE A 497 7.44 -17.54 18.81
N PHE A 498 6.17 -17.21 19.02
CA PHE A 498 5.67 -15.89 18.67
C PHE A 498 5.98 -14.86 19.77
N SER A 499 6.09 -13.60 19.37
CA SER A 499 6.47 -12.48 20.25
C SER A 499 5.42 -12.23 21.34
N SER A 500 5.57 -12.94 22.45
CA SER A 500 4.71 -12.83 23.63
C SER A 500 5.38 -13.47 24.84
N THR A 501 4.68 -13.49 25.97
CA THR A 501 5.14 -14.21 27.17
C THR A 501 5.23 -15.72 26.89
N VAL A 502 6.15 -16.43 27.56
CA VAL A 502 6.24 -17.90 27.52
C VAL A 502 4.89 -18.55 27.86
N LYS A 503 4.18 -18.04 28.87
CA LYS A 503 2.83 -18.49 29.25
C LYS A 503 1.85 -18.45 28.07
N LYS A 504 1.82 -17.35 27.31
CA LYS A 504 0.95 -17.22 26.12
C LYS A 504 1.36 -18.16 24.98
N ASN A 505 2.67 -18.37 24.78
CA ASN A 505 3.15 -19.35 23.81
C ASN A 505 2.67 -20.77 24.14
N ILE A 506 2.72 -21.17 25.41
CA ILE A 506 2.24 -22.49 25.88
C ILE A 506 0.72 -22.62 25.76
N ILE A 507 -0.04 -21.58 26.14
CA ILE A 507 -1.51 -21.61 26.11
C ILE A 507 -2.06 -21.60 24.68
N PHE A 508 -1.36 -20.95 23.75
CA PHE A 508 -1.67 -20.91 22.31
C PHE A 508 -3.15 -20.55 22.00
N GLY A 509 -3.68 -19.54 22.69
CA GLY A 509 -5.04 -19.01 22.46
C GLY A 509 -6.19 -19.74 23.18
N LYS A 510 -5.91 -20.81 23.93
CA LYS A 510 -6.91 -21.47 24.78
C LYS A 510 -7.19 -20.68 26.08
N ASN A 511 -8.27 -21.05 26.77
CA ASN A 511 -8.54 -20.53 28.12
C ASN A 511 -7.50 -21.08 29.12
N TYR A 512 -7.13 -20.27 30.11
CA TYR A 512 -6.14 -20.66 31.10
C TYR A 512 -6.73 -21.61 32.14
N ASP A 513 -6.15 -22.81 32.24
CA ASP A 513 -6.38 -23.76 33.33
C ASP A 513 -5.09 -23.90 34.16
N GLY A 514 -5.13 -23.43 35.41
CA GLY A 514 -3.96 -23.39 36.27
C GLY A 514 -3.49 -24.76 36.79
N HIS A 515 -4.35 -25.77 36.80
CA HIS A 515 -3.98 -27.12 37.21
C HIS A 515 -3.32 -27.86 36.05
N LEU A 516 -3.97 -27.87 34.87
CA LEU A 516 -3.41 -28.46 33.66
C LEU A 516 -2.08 -27.80 33.28
N PHE A 517 -1.98 -26.47 33.37
CA PHE A 517 -0.75 -25.75 33.06
C PHE A 517 0.42 -26.21 33.95
N ARG A 518 0.22 -26.34 35.27
CA ARG A 518 1.26 -26.82 36.19
C ARG A 518 1.67 -28.25 35.89
N GLN A 519 0.71 -29.13 35.63
CA GLN A 519 1.00 -30.53 35.26
C GLN A 519 1.84 -30.62 33.98
N VAL A 520 1.51 -29.83 32.94
CA VAL A 520 2.27 -29.82 31.68
C VAL A 520 3.68 -29.28 31.89
N ILE A 521 3.87 -28.22 32.68
CA ILE A 521 5.19 -27.66 32.99
C ILE A 521 6.06 -28.68 33.75
N ARG A 522 5.48 -29.36 34.75
CA ARG A 522 6.17 -30.41 35.50
C ARG A 522 6.55 -31.59 34.61
N ALA A 523 5.64 -32.06 33.77
CA ALA A 523 5.89 -33.15 32.83
C ALA A 523 6.95 -32.80 31.78
N ALA A 524 7.03 -31.52 31.36
CA ALA A 524 8.04 -31.02 30.44
C ALA A 524 9.38 -30.67 31.12
N ALA A 525 9.50 -30.87 32.44
CA ALA A 525 10.68 -30.48 33.24
C ALA A 525 11.08 -29.00 33.06
N LEU A 526 10.09 -28.12 33.00
CA LEU A 526 10.25 -26.66 32.89
C LEU A 526 10.00 -25.93 34.22
N GLU A 527 9.87 -26.66 35.34
CA GLU A 527 9.85 -26.08 36.68
C GLU A 527 11.26 -25.57 37.02
N ALA A 528 11.37 -24.30 37.37
CA ALA A 528 12.62 -23.65 37.78
C ALA A 528 12.90 -23.85 39.26
#